data_AF-A0A2W7PZY9-F1
#
_entry.id   AF-A0A2W7PZY9-F1
#
_cell.length_a   1.000
_cell.length_b   1.000
_cell.length_c   1.000
_cell.angle_alpha   90.00
_cell.angle_beta   90.00
_cell.angle_gamma   90.00
#
_symmetry.space_group_name_H-M   'P 1'
#
loop_
_entity.id
_entity.type
_entity.pdbx_description
1 polymer ?
#
loop_
_entity_poly.entity_id
_entity_poly.type
_entity_poly.pdbx_seq_one_letter_code
_entity_poly.pdbx_strand_id
1 'polypeptide(L)'
;MQSSFLVALTDVKKREVPRHPKQFDLCAVTNEPLKNVVLVVAPRSYPGLAEGLEIGAVYEHDEKKELTCRVEGKYHNLIFLDWCRILTIIVAKNARFIKDCSLDEWVVQVAGALEDKEKYPDTGGRGPFWELVRYGLRGVTFGPAVCAKLVRDFDEWEHVAKAHGHEEFYWLYCRLRECFAYPNERGLVYCFEPHWFQDSESDDQPLLGIDPA
;
A
#
# COMPACT_ATOMS: atom_id res chain seq x y z
N MET A 1 -4.21 15.59 -14.93
CA MET A 1 -3.98 15.67 -13.48
C MET A 1 -4.15 14.25 -12.96
N GLN A 2 -3.07 13.64 -12.46
CA GLN A 2 -3.02 12.22 -12.10
C GLN A 2 -3.77 11.99 -10.78
N SER A 3 -4.35 10.81 -10.62
CA SER A 3 -4.98 10.39 -9.36
C SER A 3 -4.39 9.09 -8.90
N SER A 4 -4.07 9.00 -7.61
CA SER A 4 -3.61 7.77 -6.99
C SER A 4 -4.77 6.88 -6.57
N PHE A 5 -4.63 5.59 -6.88
CA PHE A 5 -5.57 4.53 -6.53
C PHE A 5 -4.80 3.38 -5.90
N LEU A 6 -5.38 2.78 -4.87
CA LEU A 6 -5.05 1.41 -4.52
C LEU A 6 -5.83 0.48 -5.44
N VAL A 7 -5.14 -0.45 -6.07
CA VAL A 7 -5.70 -1.47 -6.94
C VAL A 7 -5.58 -2.80 -6.22
N ALA A 8 -6.72 -3.41 -5.93
CA ALA A 8 -6.80 -4.73 -5.34
C ALA A 8 -7.13 -5.76 -6.43
N LEU A 9 -6.29 -6.79 -6.52
CA LEU A 9 -6.42 -7.88 -7.48
C LEU A 9 -6.66 -9.18 -6.73
N THR A 10 -7.47 -10.07 -7.28
CA THR A 10 -7.67 -11.44 -6.76
C THR A 10 -7.37 -12.49 -7.82
N ASP A 11 -7.05 -13.70 -7.37
CA ASP A 11 -6.65 -14.86 -8.19
C ASP A 11 -5.47 -14.57 -9.15
N VAL A 12 -4.48 -13.81 -8.68
CA VAL A 12 -3.29 -13.49 -9.46
C VAL A 12 -2.46 -14.76 -9.71
N LYS A 13 -1.85 -14.86 -10.89
CA LYS A 13 -1.03 -16.01 -11.27
C LYS A 13 0.35 -15.54 -11.69
N LYS A 14 1.38 -16.16 -11.13
CA LYS A 14 2.75 -15.90 -11.56
C LYS A 14 2.89 -16.25 -13.04
N ARG A 15 3.49 -15.36 -13.81
CA ARG A 15 3.85 -15.60 -15.19
C ARG A 15 5.13 -16.45 -15.21
N GLU A 16 5.07 -17.61 -15.85
CA GLU A 16 6.22 -18.52 -15.98
C GLU A 16 7.26 -18.03 -17.02
N VAL A 17 6.83 -17.16 -17.93
CA VAL A 17 7.71 -16.56 -18.93
C VAL A 17 8.55 -15.47 -18.27
N PRO A 18 9.88 -15.42 -18.51
CA PRO A 18 10.74 -14.37 -17.98
C PRO A 18 10.22 -12.97 -18.28
N ARG A 19 10.33 -12.05 -17.31
CA ARG A 19 10.02 -10.64 -17.53
C ARG A 19 10.96 -10.03 -18.56
N HIS A 20 10.46 -9.08 -19.34
CA HIS A 20 11.34 -8.30 -20.21
C HIS A 20 12.32 -7.47 -19.34
N PRO A 21 13.63 -7.42 -19.70
CA PRO A 21 14.68 -6.94 -18.81
C PRO A 21 14.59 -5.44 -18.49
N LYS A 22 13.91 -4.65 -19.32
CA LYS A 22 13.80 -3.19 -19.15
C LYS A 22 12.41 -2.70 -18.74
N GLN A 23 11.38 -3.53 -18.90
CA GLN A 23 9.98 -3.09 -18.75
C GLN A 23 9.11 -4.31 -18.47
N PHE A 24 8.42 -4.35 -17.34
CA PHE A 24 7.73 -5.58 -16.89
C PHE A 24 6.44 -5.87 -17.67
N ASP A 25 5.84 -4.85 -18.28
CA ASP A 25 4.61 -4.88 -19.06
C ASP A 25 4.87 -5.10 -20.55
N LEU A 26 6.08 -5.53 -20.93
CA LEU A 26 6.41 -5.97 -22.29
C LEU A 26 6.70 -7.47 -22.34
N CYS A 27 6.29 -8.11 -23.44
CA CYS A 27 6.70 -9.47 -23.73
C CYS A 27 8.21 -9.52 -24.02
N ALA A 28 8.95 -10.37 -23.31
CA ALA A 28 10.40 -10.50 -23.47
C ALA A 28 10.84 -10.95 -24.88
N VAL A 29 9.95 -11.58 -25.65
CA VAL A 29 10.24 -12.11 -26.99
C VAL A 29 9.76 -11.16 -28.09
N THR A 30 8.51 -10.71 -28.01
CA THR A 30 7.88 -9.94 -29.10
C THR A 30 7.98 -8.42 -28.92
N ASN A 31 8.36 -7.94 -27.72
CA ASN A 31 8.26 -6.53 -27.30
C ASN A 31 6.83 -5.96 -27.39
N GLU A 32 5.82 -6.81 -27.54
CA GLU A 32 4.43 -6.36 -27.51
C GLU A 32 3.97 -6.08 -26.07
N PRO A 33 3.10 -5.08 -25.85
CA PRO A 33 2.54 -4.80 -24.55
C PRO A 33 1.74 -5.98 -23.99
N LEU A 34 2.03 -6.33 -22.74
CA LEU A 34 1.26 -7.25 -21.94
C LEU A 34 0.11 -6.50 -21.28
N LYS A 35 -1.08 -7.11 -21.27
CA LYS A 35 -2.25 -6.57 -20.59
C LYS A 35 -2.46 -7.31 -19.28
N ASN A 36 -3.02 -6.61 -18.30
CA ASN A 36 -3.44 -7.16 -17.02
C ASN A 36 -2.29 -7.90 -16.32
N VAL A 37 -1.13 -7.22 -16.27
CA VAL A 37 0.05 -7.70 -15.57
C VAL A 37 0.47 -6.71 -14.50
N VAL A 38 1.03 -7.22 -13.42
CA VAL A 38 1.56 -6.44 -12.31
C VAL A 38 2.93 -6.99 -11.90
N LEU A 39 3.88 -6.09 -11.64
CA LEU A 39 5.17 -6.44 -11.06
C LEU A 39 5.06 -6.44 -9.54
N VAL A 40 5.51 -7.53 -8.91
CA VAL A 40 5.59 -7.59 -7.45
C VAL A 40 6.85 -6.87 -6.99
N VAL A 41 6.66 -5.86 -6.15
CA VAL A 41 7.73 -5.01 -5.61
C VAL A 41 7.56 -4.88 -4.11
N ALA A 42 8.67 -4.93 -3.37
CA ALA A 42 8.67 -4.72 -1.94
C ALA A 42 9.81 -3.78 -1.52
N PRO A 43 9.65 -3.02 -0.44
CA PRO A 43 10.74 -2.23 0.13
C PRO A 43 11.92 -3.12 0.50
N ARG A 44 13.15 -2.66 0.25
CA ARG A 44 14.36 -3.40 0.63
C ARG A 44 14.45 -3.61 2.14
N SER A 45 14.00 -2.62 2.92
CA SER A 45 13.97 -2.70 4.38
C SER A 45 12.89 -3.65 4.91
N TYR A 46 11.87 -3.96 4.11
CA TYR A 46 10.71 -4.74 4.54
C TYR A 46 10.14 -5.64 3.42
N PRO A 47 10.90 -6.68 2.99
CA PRO A 47 10.47 -7.58 1.93
C PRO A 47 9.20 -8.37 2.29
N GLY A 48 8.94 -8.57 3.59
CA GLY A 48 7.71 -9.19 4.10
C GLY A 48 6.42 -8.45 3.70
N LEU A 49 6.51 -7.22 3.19
CA LEU A 49 5.33 -6.52 2.67
C LEU A 49 4.63 -7.31 1.55
N ALA A 50 5.39 -7.99 0.70
CA ALA A 50 4.90 -8.81 -0.40
C ALA A 50 4.86 -10.32 -0.08
N GLU A 51 4.81 -10.69 1.21
CA GLU A 51 4.80 -12.09 1.63
C GLU A 51 3.68 -12.89 0.95
N GLY A 52 4.04 -14.08 0.44
CA GLY A 52 3.18 -14.93 -0.39
C GLY A 52 3.37 -14.74 -1.90
N LEU A 53 4.21 -13.78 -2.31
CA LEU A 53 4.52 -13.50 -3.70
C LEU A 53 6.04 -13.48 -3.93
N GLU A 54 6.45 -13.70 -5.18
CA GLU A 54 7.86 -13.61 -5.57
C GLU A 54 8.20 -12.17 -5.99
N ILE A 55 9.03 -11.50 -5.20
CA ILE A 55 9.51 -10.14 -5.48
C ILE A 55 10.30 -10.15 -6.79
N GLY A 56 9.99 -9.20 -7.68
CA GLY A 56 10.58 -9.07 -9.01
C GLY A 56 9.92 -9.93 -10.09
N ALA A 57 8.95 -10.79 -9.74
CA ALA A 57 8.18 -11.56 -10.70
C ALA A 57 6.96 -10.78 -11.21
N VAL A 58 6.53 -11.13 -12.42
CA VAL A 58 5.33 -10.59 -13.05
C VAL A 58 4.17 -11.54 -12.81
N TYR A 59 3.02 -11.00 -12.42
CA TYR A 59 1.79 -11.73 -12.22
C TYR A 59 0.74 -11.27 -13.21
N GLU A 60 -0.06 -12.20 -13.72
CA GLU A 60 -1.21 -11.96 -14.59
C GLU A 60 -2.49 -11.97 -13.76
N HIS A 61 -3.46 -11.14 -14.13
CA HIS A 61 -4.77 -11.07 -13.51
C HIS A 61 -5.91 -10.94 -14.53
N ASP A 62 -7.13 -11.17 -14.07
CA ASP A 62 -8.35 -10.90 -14.85
C ASP A 62 -8.81 -9.47 -14.54
N GLU A 63 -9.04 -8.65 -15.56
CA GLU A 63 -9.54 -7.26 -15.42
C GLU A 63 -10.90 -7.20 -14.70
N LYS A 64 -11.70 -8.27 -14.79
CA LYS A 64 -13.00 -8.36 -14.11
C LYS A 64 -12.87 -8.67 -12.61
N LYS A 65 -11.64 -8.99 -12.18
CA LYS A 65 -11.27 -9.33 -10.81
C LYS A 65 -10.36 -8.26 -10.20
N GLU A 66 -10.66 -7.01 -10.54
CA GLU A 66 -10.00 -5.83 -10.04
C GLU A 66 -10.98 -4.95 -9.26
N LEU A 67 -10.55 -4.45 -8.11
CA LEU A 67 -11.24 -3.41 -7.35
C LEU A 67 -10.32 -2.19 -7.23
N THR A 68 -10.78 -1.06 -7.75
CA THR A 68 -10.09 0.22 -7.59
C THR A 68 -10.62 0.99 -6.39
N CYS A 69 -9.72 1.36 -5.49
CA CYS A 69 -10.00 2.18 -4.33
C CYS A 69 -9.30 3.53 -4.49
N ARG A 70 -10.09 4.56 -4.82
CA ARG A 70 -9.60 5.93 -4.88
C ARG A 70 -9.23 6.40 -3.47
N VAL A 71 -8.01 6.89 -3.32
CA VAL A 71 -7.46 7.40 -2.05
C VAL A 71 -7.29 8.92 -2.03
N GLU A 72 -7.71 9.59 -3.11
CA GLU A 72 -7.77 11.04 -3.24
C GLU A 72 -9.22 11.56 -3.28
N GLY A 73 -9.43 12.79 -2.83
CA GLY A 73 -10.76 13.40 -2.87
C GLY A 73 -11.15 14.08 -4.16
N LYS A 74 -12.37 14.61 -4.17
CA LYS A 74 -13.02 15.25 -5.34
C LYS A 74 -12.26 16.47 -5.88
N TYR A 75 -11.41 17.08 -5.06
CA TYR A 75 -10.57 18.23 -5.39
C TYR A 75 -9.08 17.92 -5.31
N HIS A 76 -8.69 16.65 -5.37
CA HIS A 76 -7.30 16.21 -5.17
C HIS A 76 -6.74 16.62 -3.79
N ASN A 77 -7.63 16.81 -2.81
CA ASN A 77 -7.25 16.91 -1.42
C ASN A 77 -6.66 15.57 -0.97
N LEU A 78 -5.65 15.66 -0.11
CA LEU A 78 -4.84 14.56 0.43
C LEU A 78 -5.64 13.74 1.45
N ILE A 79 -6.82 13.23 1.07
CA ILE A 79 -7.71 12.48 1.97
C ILE A 79 -6.94 11.33 2.63
N PHE A 80 -6.08 10.62 1.89
CA PHE A 80 -5.25 9.58 2.48
C PHE A 80 -4.29 10.07 3.56
N LEU A 81 -3.62 11.22 3.38
CA LEU A 81 -2.69 11.73 4.39
C LEU A 81 -3.44 12.27 5.61
N ASP A 82 -4.57 12.94 5.40
CA ASP A 82 -5.46 13.35 6.50
C ASP A 82 -6.03 12.11 7.23
N TRP A 83 -6.36 11.06 6.49
CA TRP A 83 -6.80 9.79 7.03
C TRP A 83 -5.73 9.14 7.90
N CYS A 84 -4.49 9.04 7.40
CA CYS A 84 -3.34 8.54 8.17
C CYS A 84 -3.13 9.36 9.45
N ARG A 85 -3.24 10.69 9.37
CA ARG A 85 -3.12 11.57 10.54
C ARG A 85 -4.20 11.30 11.58
N ILE A 86 -5.46 11.25 11.18
CA ILE A 86 -6.60 10.99 12.08
C ILE A 86 -6.46 9.59 12.69
N LEU A 87 -6.14 8.58 11.88
CA LEU A 87 -5.91 7.21 12.34
C LEU A 87 -4.84 7.16 13.42
N THR A 88 -3.69 7.80 13.21
CA THR A 88 -2.61 7.82 14.19
C THR A 88 -3.00 8.54 15.48
N ILE A 89 -3.80 9.61 15.41
CA ILE A 89 -4.33 10.26 16.62
C ILE A 89 -5.22 9.29 17.42
N ILE A 90 -6.05 8.51 16.72
CA ILE A 90 -6.96 7.53 17.33
C ILE A 90 -6.17 6.35 17.94
N VAL A 91 -5.16 5.84 17.24
CA VAL A 91 -4.38 4.65 17.65
C VAL A 91 -3.33 4.98 18.72
N ALA A 92 -2.52 6.02 18.49
CA ALA A 92 -1.33 6.32 19.29
C ALA A 92 -1.55 7.33 20.42
N LYS A 93 -2.72 7.98 20.49
CA LYS A 93 -3.12 8.98 21.51
C LYS A 93 -2.02 10.01 21.85
N ASN A 94 -2.14 11.21 21.26
CA ASN A 94 -1.21 12.37 21.42
C ASN A 94 0.02 12.39 20.51
N ALA A 95 -0.03 11.74 19.34
CA ALA A 95 1.02 11.90 18.33
C ALA A 95 1.21 13.40 17.97
N ARG A 96 2.47 13.85 18.03
CA ARG A 96 2.88 15.20 17.62
C ARG A 96 3.68 15.09 16.32
N PHE A 97 3.22 15.79 15.30
CA PHE A 97 3.86 15.80 13.98
C PHE A 97 4.61 17.10 13.75
N ILE A 98 5.80 17.01 13.16
CA ILE A 98 6.57 18.16 12.68
C ILE A 98 5.83 18.73 11.48
N LYS A 99 5.56 20.05 11.50
CA LYS A 99 4.77 20.72 10.46
C LYS A 99 5.57 21.00 9.18
N ASP A 100 6.87 21.24 9.33
CA ASP A 100 7.77 21.61 8.23
C ASP A 100 8.75 20.46 7.98
N CYS A 101 8.28 19.43 7.27
CA CYS A 101 9.08 18.26 6.90
C CYS A 101 8.71 17.78 5.50
N SER A 102 9.60 16.99 4.88
CA SER A 102 9.31 16.34 3.60
C SER A 102 8.22 15.27 3.76
N LEU A 103 7.61 14.84 2.66
CA LEU A 103 6.61 13.77 2.71
C LEU A 103 7.22 12.44 3.21
N ASP A 104 8.48 12.17 2.89
CA ASP A 104 9.22 11.03 3.41
C ASP A 104 9.36 11.07 4.93
N GLU A 105 9.81 12.22 5.46
CA GLU A 105 9.94 12.45 6.89
C GLU A 105 8.60 12.39 7.61
N TRP A 106 7.54 12.91 6.99
CA TRP A 106 6.19 12.85 7.54
C TRP A 106 5.72 11.41 7.66
N VAL A 107 5.88 10.58 6.62
CA VAL A 107 5.50 9.16 6.67
C VAL A 107 6.32 8.39 7.71
N VAL A 108 7.61 8.71 7.89
CA VAL A 108 8.43 8.15 8.99
C VAL A 108 7.79 8.48 10.34
N GLN A 109 7.40 9.73 10.57
CA GLN A 109 6.82 10.15 11.84
C GLN A 109 5.46 9.48 12.11
N VAL A 110 4.58 9.40 11.11
CA VAL A 110 3.26 8.79 11.28
C VAL A 110 3.37 7.28 11.52
N ALA A 111 4.23 6.58 10.78
CA ALA A 111 4.49 5.17 11.01
C ALA A 111 5.17 4.93 12.37
N GLY A 112 6.18 5.73 12.73
CA GLY A 112 6.88 5.63 14.00
C GLY A 112 5.98 5.89 15.22
N ALA A 113 4.97 6.76 15.08
CA ALA A 113 3.97 6.97 16.12
C ALA A 113 3.08 5.74 16.35
N LEU A 114 2.99 4.83 15.39
CA LEU A 114 2.29 3.55 15.51
C LEU A 114 3.21 2.43 16.02
N GLU A 115 4.49 2.72 16.29
CA GLU A 115 5.43 1.74 16.83
C GLU A 115 5.45 1.73 18.37
N ASP A 116 5.34 0.54 18.93
CA ASP A 116 5.48 0.28 20.37
C ASP A 116 6.04 -1.13 20.56
N LYS A 117 7.33 -1.24 20.86
CA LYS A 117 8.04 -2.52 21.03
C LYS A 117 7.58 -3.32 22.24
N GLU A 118 7.07 -2.64 23.27
CA GLU A 118 6.57 -3.31 24.46
C GLU A 118 5.18 -3.90 24.20
N LYS A 119 4.34 -3.16 23.48
CA LYS A 119 2.97 -3.60 23.15
C LYS A 119 2.92 -4.60 22.00
N TYR A 120 3.81 -4.47 21.01
CA TYR A 120 3.83 -5.32 19.80
C TYR A 120 5.19 -6.00 19.59
N PRO A 121 5.66 -6.84 20.52
CA PRO A 121 6.97 -7.48 20.42
C PRO A 121 7.10 -8.38 19.19
N ASP A 122 6.03 -9.10 18.83
CA ASP A 122 6.02 -10.08 17.73
C ASP A 122 6.19 -9.45 16.34
N THR A 123 5.86 -8.16 16.22
CA THR A 123 6.02 -7.39 14.98
C THR A 123 7.22 -6.44 15.06
N GLY A 124 8.11 -6.61 16.04
CA GLY A 124 9.26 -5.72 16.25
C GLY A 124 8.86 -4.29 16.64
N GLY A 125 7.65 -4.12 17.17
CA GLY A 125 7.03 -2.86 17.55
C GLY A 125 5.99 -2.34 16.57
N ARG A 126 5.85 -2.88 15.36
CA ARG A 126 4.91 -2.36 14.35
C ARG A 126 3.46 -2.58 14.78
N GLY A 127 2.77 -1.51 15.12
CA GLY A 127 1.36 -1.55 15.54
C GLY A 127 0.35 -1.65 14.38
N PRO A 128 -0.94 -1.42 14.69
CA PRO A 128 -2.02 -1.42 13.71
C PRO A 128 -1.75 -0.44 12.56
N PHE A 129 -2.06 -0.87 11.34
CA PHE A 129 -1.96 -0.09 10.09
C PHE A 129 -0.57 0.44 9.73
N TRP A 130 0.48 0.05 10.44
CA TRP A 130 1.84 0.54 10.21
C TRP A 130 2.27 0.39 8.75
N GLU A 131 2.00 -0.76 8.13
CA GLU A 131 2.34 -1.07 6.74
C GLU A 131 1.63 -0.11 5.77
N LEU A 132 0.34 0.12 5.99
CA LEU A 132 -0.49 0.96 5.13
C LEU A 132 -0.06 2.43 5.22
N VAL A 133 0.17 2.94 6.42
CA VAL A 133 0.66 4.31 6.62
C VAL A 133 2.05 4.50 6.01
N ARG A 134 2.93 3.52 6.22
CA ARG A 134 4.33 3.59 5.76
C ARG A 134 4.46 3.51 4.24
N TYR A 135 3.65 2.67 3.60
CA TYR A 135 3.86 2.24 2.22
C TYR A 135 2.68 2.46 1.26
N GLY A 136 1.50 2.85 1.75
CA GLY A 136 0.25 2.86 0.98
C GLY A 136 0.25 3.69 -0.31
N LEU A 137 1.08 4.73 -0.39
CA LEU A 137 1.21 5.57 -1.59
C LEU A 137 2.57 5.40 -2.30
N ARG A 138 3.40 4.46 -1.87
CA ARG A 138 4.76 4.26 -2.39
C ARG A 138 4.85 3.22 -3.51
N GLY A 139 3.74 2.88 -4.16
CA GLY A 139 3.74 1.97 -5.32
C GLY A 139 4.27 0.56 -5.07
N VAL A 140 4.40 0.14 -3.81
CA VAL A 140 4.84 -1.20 -3.43
C VAL A 140 3.66 -2.16 -3.30
N THR A 141 3.96 -3.46 -3.28
CA THR A 141 2.97 -4.55 -3.22
C THR A 141 2.70 -4.98 -1.79
N PHE A 142 1.43 -4.99 -1.41
CA PHE A 142 0.90 -5.65 -0.23
C PHE A 142 0.48 -7.08 -0.62
N GLY A 143 1.21 -8.07 -0.12
CA GLY A 143 0.94 -9.48 -0.34
C GLY A 143 -0.26 -10.00 0.45
N PRO A 144 -0.72 -11.23 0.19
CA PRO A 144 -1.86 -11.85 0.87
C PRO A 144 -1.81 -11.77 2.40
N ALA A 145 -0.65 -12.04 3.01
CA ALA A 145 -0.50 -12.07 4.46
C ALA A 145 -0.71 -10.68 5.08
N VAL A 146 -0.16 -9.64 4.45
CA VAL A 146 -0.31 -8.25 4.89
C VAL A 146 -1.72 -7.75 4.66
N CYS A 147 -2.36 -8.10 3.53
CA CYS A 147 -3.76 -7.77 3.28
C CYS A 147 -4.66 -8.35 4.38
N ALA A 148 -4.48 -9.63 4.72
CA ALA A 148 -5.23 -10.28 5.79
C ALA A 148 -4.97 -9.63 7.16
N LYS A 149 -3.73 -9.21 7.44
CA LYS A 149 -3.38 -8.47 8.66
C LYS A 149 -4.10 -7.12 8.70
N LEU A 150 -4.07 -6.34 7.61
CA LEU A 150 -4.75 -5.05 7.55
C LEU A 150 -6.25 -5.19 7.73
N VAL A 151 -6.89 -6.21 7.15
CA VAL A 151 -8.33 -6.49 7.40
C VAL A 151 -8.58 -6.72 8.89
N ARG A 152 -7.73 -7.47 9.59
CA ARG A 152 -7.86 -7.65 11.05
C ARG A 152 -7.70 -6.33 11.79
N ASP A 153 -6.75 -5.49 11.42
CA ASP A 153 -6.60 -4.15 12.02
C ASP A 153 -7.87 -3.32 11.81
N PHE A 154 -8.43 -3.31 10.60
CA PHE A 154 -9.68 -2.61 10.29
C PHE A 154 -10.86 -3.14 11.11
N ASP A 155 -10.99 -4.46 11.25
CA ASP A 155 -12.09 -5.06 11.99
C ASP A 155 -11.94 -4.80 13.50
N GLU A 156 -10.72 -4.83 14.05
CA GLU A 156 -10.45 -4.55 15.47
C GLU A 156 -10.74 -3.07 15.83
N TRP A 157 -10.33 -2.14 14.96
CA TRP A 157 -10.41 -0.70 15.24
C TRP A 157 -11.69 -0.02 14.75
N GLU A 158 -12.60 -0.74 14.10
CA GLU A 158 -13.81 -0.17 13.48
C GLU A 158 -14.62 0.66 14.49
N HIS A 159 -14.82 0.11 15.69
CA HIS A 159 -15.63 0.76 16.72
C HIS A 159 -15.05 2.13 17.12
N VAL A 160 -13.73 2.26 17.23
CA VAL A 160 -13.06 3.51 17.57
C VAL A 160 -13.08 4.48 16.39
N ALA A 161 -12.83 3.97 15.18
CA ALA A 161 -12.87 4.77 13.95
C ALA A 161 -14.26 5.39 13.73
N LYS A 162 -15.33 4.60 13.93
CA LYS A 162 -16.72 5.05 13.83
C LYS A 162 -17.08 6.06 14.92
N ALA A 163 -16.66 5.82 16.16
CA ALA A 163 -16.94 6.71 17.29
C ALA A 163 -16.26 8.08 17.17
N HIS A 164 -15.21 8.21 16.35
CA HIS A 164 -14.56 9.49 16.09
C HIS A 164 -15.48 10.52 15.39
N GLY A 165 -16.50 10.05 14.68
CA GLY A 165 -17.55 10.92 14.10
C GLY A 165 -17.14 11.73 12.87
N HIS A 166 -15.94 11.52 12.32
CA HIS A 166 -15.49 12.19 11.11
C HIS A 166 -15.91 11.39 9.87
N GLU A 167 -16.92 11.87 9.14
CA GLU A 167 -17.58 11.11 8.05
C GLU A 167 -16.64 10.74 6.89
N GLU A 168 -15.86 11.68 6.37
CA GLU A 168 -14.94 11.41 5.23
C GLU A 168 -13.83 10.41 5.60
N PHE A 169 -13.30 10.52 6.82
CA PHE A 169 -12.36 9.56 7.39
C PHE A 169 -12.97 8.15 7.47
N TYR A 170 -14.17 8.02 8.04
CA TYR A 170 -14.81 6.72 8.20
C TYR A 170 -15.25 6.13 6.85
N TRP A 171 -15.66 6.97 5.90
CA TRP A 171 -15.93 6.53 4.53
C TRP A 171 -14.67 5.89 3.89
N LEU A 172 -13.53 6.58 3.94
CA LEU A 172 -12.28 6.03 3.39
C LEU A 172 -11.83 4.80 4.18
N TYR A 173 -12.01 4.78 5.51
CA TYR A 173 -11.74 3.63 6.36
C TYR A 173 -12.47 2.37 5.86
N CYS A 174 -13.79 2.46 5.61
CA CYS A 174 -14.57 1.34 5.07
C CYS A 174 -14.11 0.93 3.67
N ARG A 175 -13.76 1.88 2.80
CA ARG A 175 -13.28 1.60 1.43
C ARG A 175 -11.92 0.92 1.43
N LEU A 176 -10.99 1.34 2.29
CA LEU A 176 -9.70 0.69 2.46
C LEU A 176 -9.86 -0.73 3.01
N ARG A 177 -10.74 -0.92 4.00
CA ARG A 177 -11.08 -2.26 4.52
C ARG A 177 -11.58 -3.19 3.41
N GLU A 178 -12.49 -2.72 2.58
CA GLU A 178 -12.99 -3.46 1.41
C GLU A 178 -11.87 -3.78 0.41
N CYS A 179 -11.01 -2.79 0.11
CA CYS A 179 -9.86 -2.92 -0.77
C CYS A 179 -8.92 -4.05 -0.32
N PHE A 180 -8.55 -4.09 0.96
CA PHE A 180 -7.65 -5.12 1.50
C PHE A 180 -8.32 -6.47 1.74
N ALA A 181 -9.65 -6.53 1.82
CA ALA A 181 -10.39 -7.79 1.89
C ALA A 181 -10.56 -8.46 0.51
N TYR A 182 -10.61 -7.67 -0.56
CA TYR A 182 -10.89 -8.13 -1.91
C TYR A 182 -9.93 -9.23 -2.45
N PRO A 183 -8.60 -9.18 -2.22
CA PRO A 183 -7.65 -10.20 -2.66
C PRO A 183 -7.92 -11.62 -2.16
N ASN A 184 -8.63 -11.78 -1.03
CA ASN A 184 -9.04 -13.05 -0.42
C ASN A 184 -7.96 -14.15 -0.47
N GLU A 185 -6.78 -13.86 0.11
CA GLU A 185 -5.60 -14.74 0.22
C GLU A 185 -4.87 -15.09 -1.09
N ARG A 186 -5.44 -14.80 -2.27
CA ARG A 186 -4.91 -15.21 -3.58
C ARG A 186 -4.59 -14.03 -4.49
N GLY A 187 -4.37 -12.89 -3.88
CA GLY A 187 -4.30 -11.63 -4.58
C GLY A 187 -3.28 -10.69 -3.96
N LEU A 188 -3.32 -9.45 -4.39
CA LEU A 188 -2.43 -8.40 -3.89
C LEU A 188 -3.10 -7.05 -3.98
N VAL A 189 -2.57 -6.08 -3.23
CA VAL A 189 -2.91 -4.66 -3.37
C VAL A 189 -1.65 -3.89 -3.70
N TYR A 190 -1.75 -2.91 -4.61
CA TYR A 190 -0.66 -1.97 -4.88
C TYR A 190 -1.20 -0.58 -5.18
N CYS A 191 -0.35 0.44 -5.07
CA CYS A 191 -0.71 1.79 -5.51
C CYS A 191 -0.35 1.97 -6.98
N PHE A 192 -1.36 2.24 -7.82
CA PHE A 192 -1.17 2.61 -9.22
C PHE A 192 -0.76 4.08 -9.31
N GLU A 193 0.25 4.38 -10.12
CA GLU A 193 0.82 5.73 -10.31
C GLU A 193 1.12 6.47 -8.99
N PRO A 194 2.16 6.05 -8.23
CA PRO A 194 2.55 6.64 -6.95
C PRO A 194 3.25 8.01 -7.12
N HIS A 195 2.59 8.97 -7.77
CA HIS A 195 3.19 10.24 -8.18
C HIS A 195 3.68 11.10 -7.01
N TRP A 196 3.06 10.97 -5.83
CA TRP A 196 3.47 11.66 -4.61
C TRP A 196 4.88 11.28 -4.12
N PHE A 197 5.41 10.11 -4.51
CA PHE A 197 6.72 9.61 -4.12
C PHE A 197 7.68 9.42 -5.31
N GLN A 198 7.38 10.02 -6.47
CA GLN A 198 8.26 9.94 -7.65
C GLN A 198 9.64 10.53 -7.38
N ASP A 199 9.70 11.62 -6.61
CA ASP A 199 10.96 12.31 -6.24
C ASP A 199 11.44 11.91 -4.82
N SER A 200 10.94 10.81 -4.26
CA SER A 200 11.33 10.36 -2.92
C SER A 200 12.80 10.00 -2.88
N GLU A 201 13.55 10.46 -1.89
CA GLU A 201 14.97 10.08 -1.69
C GLU A 201 15.12 8.83 -0.79
N SER A 202 14.01 8.20 -0.41
CA SER A 202 14.03 7.04 0.49
C SER A 202 14.59 5.80 -0.21
N ASP A 203 15.47 5.05 0.47
CA ASP A 203 15.93 3.73 0.00
C ASP A 203 14.79 2.70 -0.23
N ASP A 204 13.57 3.00 0.21
CA ASP A 204 12.34 2.24 0.01
C ASP A 204 11.49 2.75 -1.20
N GLN A 205 12.11 3.36 -2.22
CA GLN A 205 11.40 3.83 -3.43
C GLN A 205 10.53 2.74 -4.09
N PRO A 206 9.39 3.09 -4.73
CA PRO A 206 8.69 2.22 -5.66
C PRO A 206 9.59 1.82 -6.83
N LEU A 207 10.09 0.58 -6.85
CA LEU A 207 10.80 0.04 -8.02
C LEU A 207 9.81 -0.52 -9.06
N LEU A 208 8.79 0.26 -9.43
CA LEU A 208 7.98 -0.06 -10.60
C LEU A 208 8.81 0.23 -11.86
N GLY A 209 9.60 -0.76 -12.28
CA GLY A 209 10.20 -0.80 -13.62
C GLY A 209 11.60 -0.19 -13.79
N ILE A 210 12.23 0.33 -12.73
CA ILE A 210 13.65 0.72 -12.79
C ILE A 210 14.43 -0.28 -11.95
N ASP A 211 15.01 -1.29 -12.61
CA ASP A 211 16.17 -1.97 -12.05
C ASP A 211 17.32 -0.94 -12.12
N PRO A 212 17.92 -0.50 -11.00
CA PRO A 212 19.24 0.10 -11.08
C PRO A 212 20.16 -1.04 -11.55
N ALA A 213 20.59 -0.96 -12.80
CA ALA A 213 21.71 -1.76 -13.30
C ALA A 213 22.92 -1.65 -12.36
#